data_AF-A0A6M8J8R2-F1
#
_entry.id   AF-A0A6M8J8R2-F1
#
_cell.length_a   1.000
_cell.length_b   1.000
_cell.length_c   1.000
_cell.angle_alpha   90.00
_cell.angle_beta   90.00
_cell.angle_gamma   90.00
#
_symmetry.space_group_name_H-M   'P 1'
#
loop_
_entity.id
_entity.type
_entity.pdbx_description
1 polymer ?
#
loop_
_entity_poly.entity_id
_entity_poly.type
_entity_poly.pdbx_seq_one_letter_code
_entity_poly.pdbx_strand_id
1 'polypeptide(L)'
;MGLFSKRRSARTLRQTSRRANGSVIGSHVAPRAGRGGRGMNAGSVSFRSNRRASRAVRGEVSNVAAPAAHAAAGVRRTRSYQGFEVSANRSRRARGVAVALGIVLALAAVAGGVASFIYLGQIGSNLELRDSDARSALVAAEKDKPRYALVSMELGAATAEGANSGPDLLAVVRADPGQKTLALLVIPAETWVNLGEAGGGPIRDAARQGDAALVKAVSSLAGVPLSHLVKVDERGLLRMVGAVGGVDADVPEEVDDPLAGHAYLAAGRQHIDADSVLTLLRATNLSKQGLTQAQIQGAFLAELIAKTFGAGDARLSTALLDRIGSGMRTDVSSGDLLKGADAFAALSAGDIPVSVVPGSTSVSTNLATKGVSRFLIDEDAWSQVRAAFMEGGRAELDPAVASDVSGRTVEVRNGAGITGAATAAADALEQAGLKVTSVGNAEQQVFTETLVVYDGDLQPEAEAVVRALGFGRAVKGLGYYAYQADLLVIIGGDYRPIS
;
A
#
# COMPACT_ATOMS: atom_id res chain seq x y z
N MET A 1 -53.70 -16.64 -4.83
CA MET A 1 -53.34 -17.28 -3.54
C MET A 1 -52.24 -16.45 -2.89
N GLY A 2 -52.53 -15.77 -1.76
CA GLY A 2 -51.58 -15.35 -0.72
C GLY A 2 -50.61 -14.16 -0.95
N LEU A 3 -51.08 -12.92 -0.79
CA LEU A 3 -50.25 -11.73 -0.49
C LEU A 3 -50.09 -11.58 1.04
N PHE A 4 -48.86 -11.57 1.56
CA PHE A 4 -48.58 -11.27 2.98
C PHE A 4 -47.96 -9.88 3.15
N SER A 5 -48.76 -8.91 3.59
CA SER A 5 -48.28 -7.63 4.12
C SER A 5 -47.88 -7.79 5.59
N LYS A 6 -46.61 -7.57 5.95
CA LYS A 6 -46.19 -7.41 7.35
C LYS A 6 -46.33 -5.95 7.77
N ARG A 7 -47.43 -5.62 8.47
CA ARG A 7 -47.58 -4.37 9.22
C ARG A 7 -46.56 -4.32 10.37
N ARG A 8 -45.73 -3.28 10.42
CA ARG A 8 -44.83 -3.01 11.55
C ARG A 8 -45.67 -2.55 12.76
N SER A 9 -45.37 -3.12 13.92
CA SER A 9 -46.06 -2.86 15.19
C SER A 9 -45.78 -1.44 15.69
N ALA A 10 -46.82 -0.76 16.19
CA ALA A 10 -46.77 0.58 16.79
C ALA A 10 -45.80 0.71 17.98
N ARG A 11 -45.28 -0.41 18.50
CA ARG A 11 -44.26 -0.44 19.57
C ARG A 11 -42.86 -0.05 19.07
N THR A 12 -42.55 -0.29 17.78
CA THR A 12 -41.24 0.00 17.19
C THR A 12 -41.08 1.50 16.86
N LEU A 13 -42.18 2.20 16.57
CA LEU A 13 -42.20 3.66 16.32
C LEU A 13 -42.02 4.52 17.59
N ARG A 14 -42.29 3.96 18.78
CA ARG A 14 -42.09 4.67 20.07
C ARG A 14 -40.66 4.61 20.61
N GLN A 15 -39.81 3.72 20.09
CA GLN A 15 -38.41 3.63 20.50
C GLN A 15 -37.48 4.53 19.68
N THR A 16 -37.86 4.88 18.44
CA THR A 16 -37.09 5.81 17.59
C THR A 16 -37.29 7.27 17.97
N SER A 17 -38.40 7.64 18.64
CA SER A 17 -38.64 9.03 19.07
C SER A 17 -37.92 9.44 20.37
N ARG A 18 -37.24 8.51 21.06
CA ARG A 18 -36.51 8.79 22.32
C ARG A 18 -34.99 8.91 22.18
N ARG A 19 -34.45 8.85 20.95
CA ARG A 19 -33.02 9.08 20.68
C ARG A 19 -32.73 10.27 19.75
N ALA A 20 -33.72 11.14 19.55
CA ALA A 20 -33.55 12.46 18.96
C ALA A 20 -33.90 13.50 20.03
N ASN A 21 -32.98 13.73 20.97
CA ASN A 21 -32.92 14.93 21.82
C ASN A 21 -31.57 14.88 22.56
N GLY A 22 -30.53 15.33 21.88
CA GLY A 22 -29.18 15.41 22.39
C GLY A 22 -28.33 16.42 21.61
N SER A 23 -28.95 17.51 21.14
CA SER A 23 -28.25 18.64 20.54
C SER A 23 -29.03 19.93 20.85
N VAL A 24 -28.87 20.41 22.09
CA VAL A 24 -29.20 21.80 22.40
C VAL A 24 -27.93 22.48 22.90
N ILE A 25 -27.54 23.43 22.06
CA ILE A 25 -26.50 24.45 22.16
C ILE A 25 -26.59 25.20 23.50
N GLY A 26 -25.41 25.50 24.05
CA GLY A 26 -25.23 26.19 25.32
C GLY A 26 -25.75 27.62 25.36
N SER A 27 -26.02 28.07 26.58
CA SER A 27 -26.05 29.49 26.92
C SER A 27 -25.37 29.69 28.28
N HIS A 28 -24.47 30.67 28.28
CA HIS A 28 -23.59 31.04 29.37
C HIS A 28 -24.35 31.72 30.51
N VAL A 29 -24.10 31.30 31.76
CA VAL A 29 -24.20 32.17 32.93
C VAL A 29 -23.02 31.86 33.86
N ALA A 30 -22.14 32.84 34.03
CA ALA A 30 -21.08 32.81 35.03
C ALA A 30 -21.61 33.34 36.38
N PRO A 31 -21.22 32.77 37.53
CA PRO A 31 -21.33 33.47 38.80
C PRO A 31 -20.00 34.12 39.20
N ARG A 32 -20.13 35.37 39.63
CA ARG A 32 -19.13 36.26 40.22
C ARG A 32 -18.35 35.66 41.39
N ALA A 33 -17.12 36.13 41.53
CA ALA A 33 -16.23 35.91 42.65
C ALA A 33 -16.67 36.61 43.95
N GLY A 34 -16.47 35.90 45.07
CA GLY A 34 -15.90 36.42 46.32
C GLY A 34 -16.84 37.02 47.38
N ARG A 35 -16.97 36.36 48.54
CA ARG A 35 -16.13 36.61 49.74
C ARG A 35 -16.72 35.93 51.00
N GLY A 36 -15.91 35.12 51.68
CA GLY A 36 -16.02 34.89 53.13
C GLY A 36 -16.21 33.44 53.58
N GLY A 37 -15.27 32.94 54.42
CA GLY A 37 -15.54 31.82 55.33
C GLY A 37 -14.55 30.66 55.25
N ARG A 38 -13.61 30.61 56.21
CA ARG A 38 -12.66 29.53 56.47
C ARG A 38 -13.35 28.20 56.84
N GLY A 39 -12.74 27.08 56.45
CA GLY A 39 -13.02 25.76 57.05
C GLY A 39 -12.47 24.59 56.22
N MET A 40 -11.21 24.20 56.46
CA MET A 40 -10.66 22.94 55.96
C MET A 40 -11.25 21.77 56.75
N ASN A 41 -12.00 20.89 56.09
CA ASN A 41 -12.42 19.61 56.66
C ASN A 41 -11.55 18.48 56.11
N ALA A 42 -10.36 18.30 56.70
CA ALA A 42 -9.58 17.07 56.65
C ALA A 42 -10.16 16.03 57.64
N GLY A 43 -11.47 15.77 57.49
CA GLY A 43 -12.28 15.09 58.51
C GLY A 43 -12.84 13.73 58.10
N SER A 44 -12.32 13.06 57.07
CA SER A 44 -12.87 11.78 56.62
C SER A 44 -11.85 10.72 56.23
N VAL A 45 -10.76 10.58 56.99
CA VAL A 45 -9.95 9.35 56.98
C VAL A 45 -9.59 8.97 58.41
N SER A 46 -10.19 7.89 58.91
CA SER A 46 -9.93 7.36 60.25
C SER A 46 -8.72 6.43 60.24
N PHE A 47 -7.73 6.70 61.10
CA PHE A 47 -6.54 5.86 61.26
C PHE A 47 -6.70 4.97 62.50
N ARG A 48 -6.38 3.68 62.39
CA ARG A 48 -6.55 2.67 63.46
C ARG A 48 -5.66 2.86 64.70
N SER A 49 -4.81 3.90 64.79
CA SER A 49 -4.07 4.22 66.03
C SER A 49 -3.59 5.68 66.08
N ASN A 50 -3.71 6.32 67.26
CA ASN A 50 -3.38 7.73 67.48
C ASN A 50 -1.91 8.08 67.18
N ARG A 51 -0.99 7.11 67.27
CA ARG A 51 0.44 7.32 66.99
C ARG A 51 0.74 7.45 65.48
N ARG A 52 -0.11 6.90 64.61
CA ARG A 52 0.00 7.03 63.15
C ARG A 52 -0.62 8.34 62.65
N ALA A 53 -1.71 8.78 63.28
CA ALA A 53 -2.32 10.09 63.02
C ALA A 53 -1.34 11.25 63.33
N SER A 54 -0.54 11.15 64.40
CA SER A 54 0.41 12.21 64.76
C SER A 54 1.68 12.28 63.91
N ARG A 55 2.03 11.20 63.18
CA ARG A 55 3.18 11.15 62.26
C ARG A 55 2.83 11.62 60.84
N ALA A 56 1.62 11.35 60.36
CA ALA A 56 1.14 11.81 59.04
C ALA A 56 0.95 13.34 58.98
N VAL A 57 0.63 13.98 60.11
CA VAL A 57 0.47 15.44 60.22
C VAL A 57 1.83 16.18 60.20
N ARG A 58 2.97 15.47 60.35
CA ARG A 58 4.31 16.09 60.45
C ARG A 58 5.24 15.86 59.25
N GLY A 59 4.78 15.20 58.18
CA GLY A 59 5.51 15.19 56.90
C GLY A 59 6.91 14.56 56.90
N GLU A 60 7.26 13.74 57.90
CA GLU A 60 8.57 13.08 57.98
C GLU A 60 8.53 11.68 57.36
N VAL A 61 9.29 11.48 56.27
CA VAL A 61 9.64 10.16 55.72
C VAL A 61 11.02 9.79 56.27
N SER A 62 11.10 8.76 57.11
CA SER A 62 12.38 8.19 57.55
C SER A 62 12.45 6.70 57.20
N ASN A 63 13.48 6.34 56.42
CA ASN A 63 13.86 4.98 56.13
C ASN A 63 14.43 4.35 57.41
N VAL A 64 13.80 3.27 57.89
CA VAL A 64 14.29 2.54 59.06
C VAL A 64 15.07 1.32 58.59
N ALA A 65 16.40 1.43 58.67
CA ALA A 65 17.29 0.30 58.91
C ALA A 65 17.55 0.21 60.42
N ALA A 66 17.54 -1.00 60.99
CA ALA A 66 18.01 -1.29 62.35
C ALA A 66 18.28 -2.81 62.50
N PRO A 67 18.99 -3.28 63.54
CA PRO A 67 20.42 -3.58 63.49
C PRO A 67 20.77 -5.01 63.95
N ALA A 68 22.07 -5.34 63.97
CA ALA A 68 22.63 -6.63 64.38
C ALA A 68 22.87 -6.78 65.90
N ALA A 69 22.96 -8.06 66.31
CA ALA A 69 23.81 -8.67 67.37
C ALA A 69 23.14 -9.23 68.65
N HIS A 70 23.22 -10.57 68.80
CA HIS A 70 23.67 -11.37 69.97
C HIS A 70 23.46 -12.88 69.62
N ALA A 71 24.51 -13.66 69.34
CA ALA A 71 25.42 -14.38 70.25
C ALA A 71 24.89 -15.77 70.73
N ALA A 72 25.59 -16.84 70.31
CA ALA A 72 26.06 -18.00 71.11
C ALA A 72 25.82 -19.40 70.51
N ALA A 73 26.94 -20.04 70.16
CA ALA A 73 27.36 -21.44 70.37
C ALA A 73 26.37 -22.61 70.16
N GLY A 74 26.71 -23.50 69.22
CA GLY A 74 26.07 -24.82 69.09
C GLY A 74 26.71 -25.76 68.06
N VAL A 75 27.79 -26.44 68.47
CA VAL A 75 28.17 -27.83 68.13
C VAL A 75 28.42 -28.26 66.67
N ARG A 76 29.64 -28.77 66.47
CA ARG A 76 30.21 -29.51 65.33
C ARG A 76 29.32 -30.68 64.84
N ARG A 77 29.20 -30.84 63.51
CA ARG A 77 29.32 -32.15 62.83
C ARG A 77 29.93 -31.99 61.44
N THR A 78 31.11 -32.57 61.29
CA THR A 78 31.79 -32.90 60.05
C THR A 78 31.00 -33.94 59.25
N ARG A 79 30.79 -33.71 57.95
CA ARG A 79 30.83 -34.77 56.93
C ARG A 79 31.11 -34.16 55.55
N SER A 80 32.20 -34.63 54.99
CA SER A 80 32.70 -34.51 53.63
C SER A 80 31.68 -34.94 52.58
N TYR A 81 31.52 -34.14 51.51
CA TYR A 81 31.39 -34.67 50.15
C TYR A 81 32.16 -33.75 49.19
N GLN A 82 32.87 -34.41 48.30
CA GLN A 82 33.88 -33.89 47.38
C GLN A 82 33.29 -32.98 46.30
N GLY A 83 34.15 -32.10 45.79
CA GLY A 83 34.05 -31.56 44.43
C GLY A 83 33.58 -30.13 44.36
N PHE A 84 34.52 -29.18 44.36
CA PHE A 84 34.59 -28.05 43.43
C PHE A 84 35.86 -27.25 43.76
N GLU A 85 37.02 -27.75 43.32
CA GLU A 85 38.15 -26.86 43.07
C GLU A 85 38.07 -26.33 41.63
N VAL A 86 38.53 -25.09 41.47
CA VAL A 86 38.97 -24.46 40.22
C VAL A 86 37.87 -24.04 39.22
N SER A 87 37.34 -22.83 39.38
CA SER A 87 36.48 -22.20 38.35
C SER A 87 36.76 -20.71 38.11
N ALA A 88 38.02 -20.28 38.16
CA ALA A 88 38.35 -18.87 37.89
C ALA A 88 39.17 -18.61 36.61
N ASN A 89 39.77 -19.62 35.95
CA ASN A 89 40.68 -19.34 34.82
C ASN A 89 40.51 -20.15 33.52
N ARG A 90 39.43 -20.94 33.37
CA ARG A 90 39.09 -21.60 32.08
C ARG A 90 38.20 -20.74 31.17
N SER A 91 37.62 -19.65 31.70
CA SER A 91 36.55 -18.87 31.07
C SER A 91 37.00 -17.87 30.00
N ARG A 92 38.31 -17.68 29.77
CA ARG A 92 38.83 -16.73 28.77
C ARG A 92 39.34 -17.38 27.48
N ARG A 93 39.92 -18.59 27.54
CA ARG A 93 40.32 -19.34 26.33
C ARG A 93 39.15 -20.09 25.66
N ALA A 94 38.14 -20.50 26.42
CA ALA A 94 36.90 -21.08 25.87
C ALA A 94 36.06 -20.05 25.09
N ARG A 95 36.13 -18.75 25.46
CA ARG A 95 35.44 -17.67 24.74
C ARG A 95 36.06 -17.36 23.38
N GLY A 96 37.38 -17.45 23.25
CA GLY A 96 38.06 -17.26 21.95
C GLY A 96 37.73 -18.36 20.94
N VAL A 97 37.68 -19.62 21.39
CA VAL A 97 37.30 -20.76 20.53
C VAL A 97 35.79 -20.74 20.23
N ALA A 98 34.93 -20.35 21.17
CA ALA A 98 33.49 -20.21 20.95
C ALA A 98 33.13 -19.05 19.99
N VAL A 99 33.90 -17.96 19.99
CA VAL A 99 33.71 -16.85 19.03
C VAL A 99 34.21 -17.25 17.63
N ALA A 100 35.32 -17.99 17.53
CA ALA A 100 35.79 -18.52 16.24
C ALA A 100 34.84 -19.59 15.68
N LEU A 101 34.30 -20.49 16.52
CA LEU A 101 33.27 -21.46 16.11
C LEU A 101 31.94 -20.76 15.76
N GLY A 102 31.60 -19.68 16.47
CA GLY A 102 30.41 -18.86 16.22
C GLY A 102 30.48 -18.08 14.91
N ILE A 103 31.67 -17.65 14.48
CA ILE A 103 31.87 -16.98 13.19
C ILE A 103 31.88 -18.01 12.04
N VAL A 104 32.40 -19.22 12.26
CA VAL A 104 32.31 -20.32 11.28
C VAL A 104 30.87 -20.88 11.19
N LEU A 105 30.11 -20.90 12.28
CA LEU A 105 28.67 -21.23 12.28
C LEU A 105 27.81 -20.10 11.71
N ALA A 106 28.19 -18.83 11.90
CA ALA A 106 27.54 -17.69 11.25
C ALA A 106 27.83 -17.67 9.74
N LEU A 107 29.04 -18.05 9.31
CA LEU A 107 29.36 -18.21 7.88
C LEU A 107 28.75 -19.49 7.29
N ALA A 108 28.58 -20.54 8.08
CA ALA A 108 27.80 -21.73 7.69
C ALA A 108 26.28 -21.46 7.67
N ALA A 109 25.77 -20.48 8.42
CA ALA A 109 24.39 -19.99 8.29
C ALA A 109 24.21 -19.09 7.05
N VAL A 110 25.28 -18.42 6.61
CA VAL A 110 25.31 -17.63 5.36
C VAL A 110 25.55 -18.51 4.13
N ALA A 111 26.19 -19.68 4.29
CA ALA A 111 26.37 -20.70 3.24
C ALA A 111 25.31 -21.83 3.25
N GLY A 112 24.59 -22.02 4.36
CA GLY A 112 23.60 -23.07 4.61
C GLY A 112 22.15 -22.66 4.41
N GLY A 113 21.89 -21.51 3.78
CA GLY A 113 20.55 -21.06 3.37
C GLY A 113 19.90 -21.90 2.26
N VAL A 114 20.51 -23.03 1.87
CA VAL A 114 20.03 -23.95 0.84
C VAL A 114 19.59 -25.31 1.43
N ALA A 115 19.61 -25.50 2.75
CA ALA A 115 19.27 -26.80 3.36
C ALA A 115 18.47 -26.72 4.69
N SER A 116 17.41 -25.91 4.73
CA SER A 116 16.39 -25.99 5.80
C SER A 116 15.01 -26.17 5.19
N PHE A 117 14.93 -27.14 4.28
CA PHE A 117 13.71 -27.81 3.89
C PHE A 117 13.58 -29.04 4.82
N ILE A 118 12.38 -29.22 5.39
CA ILE A 118 11.92 -30.38 6.18
C ILE A 118 12.23 -30.31 7.69
N TYR A 119 11.16 -30.00 8.43
CA TYR A 119 10.94 -30.29 9.87
C TYR A 119 11.63 -29.37 10.90
N LEU A 120 10.96 -28.25 11.20
CA LEU A 120 10.79 -27.57 12.51
C LEU A 120 9.99 -26.28 12.18
N GLY A 121 8.66 -26.28 12.14
CA GLY A 121 7.77 -26.77 13.20
C GLY A 121 7.48 -25.70 14.26
N GLN A 122 7.37 -24.41 13.88
CA GLN A 122 6.54 -23.37 14.50
C GLN A 122 6.65 -22.05 13.70
N ILE A 123 6.05 -22.02 12.51
CA ILE A 123 5.68 -20.77 11.85
C ILE A 123 4.36 -20.34 12.52
N GLY A 124 4.18 -19.06 12.85
CA GLY A 124 2.91 -18.56 13.34
C GLY A 124 1.83 -18.91 12.31
N SER A 125 0.91 -19.80 12.68
CA SER A 125 -0.08 -20.48 11.82
C SER A 125 -1.05 -19.57 11.05
N ASN A 126 -0.87 -18.25 11.16
CA ASN A 126 -1.82 -17.25 10.69
C ASN A 126 -1.53 -16.81 9.26
N LEU A 127 -0.25 -16.75 8.84
CA LEU A 127 0.14 -16.23 7.54
C LEU A 127 0.24 -17.29 6.43
N GLU A 128 0.22 -18.59 6.74
CA GLU A 128 0.48 -19.61 5.72
C GLU A 128 -0.64 -19.69 4.65
N LEU A 129 -0.23 -19.97 3.41
CA LEU A 129 -1.10 -20.38 2.29
C LEU A 129 -1.69 -21.80 2.51
N ARG A 130 -2.41 -22.00 3.62
CA ARG A 130 -2.93 -23.29 4.12
C ARG A 130 -3.54 -24.19 3.04
N ASP A 131 -4.70 -23.79 2.51
CA ASP A 131 -5.50 -24.58 1.56
C ASP A 131 -5.26 -24.15 0.10
N SER A 132 -4.21 -23.37 -0.15
CA SER A 132 -3.91 -22.82 -1.47
C SER A 132 -3.11 -23.80 -2.32
N ASP A 133 -3.52 -23.97 -3.57
CA ASP A 133 -2.79 -24.75 -4.58
C ASP A 133 -1.64 -23.95 -5.24
N ALA A 134 -1.45 -22.68 -4.87
CA ALA A 134 -0.46 -21.76 -5.46
C ALA A 134 0.96 -22.36 -5.54
N ARG A 135 1.37 -23.13 -4.53
CA ARG A 135 2.70 -23.76 -4.46
C ARG A 135 3.02 -24.63 -5.69
N SER A 136 2.01 -25.15 -6.38
CA SER A 136 2.19 -25.93 -7.62
C SER A 136 2.56 -25.10 -8.85
N ALA A 137 2.34 -23.78 -8.80
CA ALA A 137 2.62 -22.84 -9.88
C ALA A 137 3.77 -21.87 -9.57
N LEU A 138 4.19 -21.76 -8.31
CA LEU A 138 5.30 -20.90 -7.90
C LEU A 138 6.65 -21.53 -8.29
N VAL A 139 7.55 -20.69 -8.77
CA VAL A 139 8.90 -21.07 -9.23
C VAL A 139 9.94 -20.45 -8.30
N ALA A 140 10.74 -21.29 -7.66
CA ALA A 140 11.78 -20.84 -6.74
C ALA A 140 12.74 -19.87 -7.45
N ALA A 141 12.97 -18.71 -6.83
CA ALA A 141 13.91 -17.73 -7.35
C ALA A 141 15.36 -18.24 -7.23
N GLU A 142 16.16 -17.94 -8.24
CA GLU A 142 17.60 -18.13 -8.16
C GLU A 142 18.22 -17.15 -7.15
N LYS A 143 19.38 -17.54 -6.60
CA LYS A 143 20.12 -16.70 -5.66
C LYS A 143 20.65 -15.44 -6.37
N ASP A 144 20.57 -14.30 -5.68
CA ASP A 144 21.09 -13.00 -6.14
C ASP A 144 20.52 -12.49 -7.48
N LYS A 145 19.39 -13.06 -7.95
CA LYS A 145 18.60 -12.56 -9.08
C LYS A 145 17.33 -11.85 -8.60
N PRO A 146 16.71 -10.99 -9.45
CA PRO A 146 15.40 -10.43 -9.18
C PRO A 146 14.36 -11.51 -8.90
N ARG A 147 13.51 -11.27 -7.90
CA ARG A 147 12.41 -12.15 -7.51
C ARG A 147 11.09 -11.47 -7.81
N TYR A 148 10.09 -12.25 -8.19
CA TYR A 148 8.76 -11.73 -8.51
C TYR A 148 7.73 -12.31 -7.54
N ALA A 149 6.95 -11.44 -6.91
CA ALA A 149 5.86 -11.82 -6.02
C ALA A 149 4.53 -11.29 -6.56
N LEU A 150 3.52 -12.14 -6.62
CA LEU A 150 2.16 -11.72 -6.93
C LEU A 150 1.49 -11.21 -5.65
N VAL A 151 0.99 -9.98 -5.70
CA VAL A 151 0.10 -9.40 -4.70
C VAL A 151 -1.33 -9.46 -5.24
N SER A 152 -2.19 -10.15 -4.53
CA SER A 152 -3.61 -10.34 -4.84
C SER A 152 -4.44 -9.81 -3.68
N MET A 153 -5.14 -8.70 -3.87
CA MET A 153 -6.00 -8.14 -2.82
C MET A 153 -7.48 -8.33 -3.18
N GLU A 154 -8.20 -8.99 -2.27
CA GLU A 154 -9.66 -9.10 -2.31
C GLU A 154 -10.22 -7.99 -1.43
N LEU A 155 -10.62 -6.89 -2.07
CA LEU A 155 -11.12 -5.73 -1.38
C LEU A 155 -12.56 -5.94 -0.94
N GLY A 156 -13.35 -6.78 -1.62
CA GLY A 156 -14.76 -7.04 -1.30
C GLY A 156 -15.70 -5.97 -1.88
N ALA A 157 -17.00 -6.09 -1.63
CA ALA A 157 -18.01 -5.16 -2.15
C ALA A 157 -18.59 -4.26 -1.04
N ALA A 158 -18.89 -2.99 -1.36
CA ALA A 158 -19.52 -2.08 -0.41
C ALA A 158 -20.99 -2.43 -0.13
N THR A 159 -21.67 -3.02 -1.11
CA THR A 159 -23.02 -3.56 -0.98
C THR A 159 -22.98 -5.08 -1.04
N ALA A 160 -23.70 -5.74 -0.14
CA ALA A 160 -23.77 -7.19 -0.06
C ALA A 160 -24.60 -7.78 -1.20
N GLU A 161 -24.11 -7.71 -2.43
CA GLU A 161 -24.57 -8.54 -3.55
C GLU A 161 -23.37 -9.10 -4.31
N GLY A 162 -23.22 -10.42 -4.25
CA GLY A 162 -22.24 -11.18 -5.02
C GLY A 162 -21.02 -11.57 -4.18
N ALA A 163 -20.79 -12.87 -4.06
CA ALA A 163 -19.50 -13.39 -3.62
C ALA A 163 -18.44 -12.91 -4.62
N ASN A 164 -17.65 -11.89 -4.25
CA ASN A 164 -16.47 -11.50 -5.03
C ASN A 164 -15.62 -12.75 -5.17
N SER A 165 -15.56 -13.27 -6.39
CA SER A 165 -14.99 -14.59 -6.69
C SER A 165 -13.55 -14.46 -7.25
N GLY A 166 -12.87 -13.37 -6.90
CA GLY A 166 -11.53 -13.03 -7.37
C GLY A 166 -11.05 -11.68 -6.82
N PRO A 167 -9.77 -11.35 -7.01
CA PRO A 167 -9.17 -10.12 -6.49
C PRO A 167 -9.63 -8.86 -7.24
N ASP A 168 -9.66 -7.76 -6.50
CA ASP A 168 -9.98 -6.41 -7.02
C ASP A 168 -8.71 -5.62 -7.38
N LEU A 169 -7.56 -6.01 -6.82
CA LEU A 169 -6.25 -5.45 -7.13
C LEU A 169 -5.24 -6.59 -7.34
N LEU A 170 -4.51 -6.51 -8.45
CA LEU A 170 -3.45 -7.42 -8.82
C LEU A 170 -2.17 -6.63 -9.13
N ALA A 171 -1.06 -7.02 -8.52
CA ALA A 171 0.24 -6.44 -8.82
C ALA A 171 1.35 -7.49 -8.77
N VAL A 172 2.36 -7.34 -9.62
CA VAL A 172 3.62 -8.08 -9.53
C VAL A 172 4.67 -7.16 -8.94
N VAL A 173 5.26 -7.59 -7.83
CA VAL A 173 6.39 -6.92 -7.19
C VAL A 173 7.66 -7.58 -7.69
N ARG A 174 8.52 -6.83 -8.38
CA ARG A 174 9.90 -7.21 -8.65
C ARG A 174 10.78 -6.71 -7.52
N ALA A 175 11.49 -7.61 -6.86
CA ALA A 175 12.45 -7.28 -5.81
C ALA A 175 13.85 -7.73 -6.22
N ASP A 176 14.77 -6.78 -6.35
CA ASP A 176 16.18 -7.05 -6.64
C ASP A 176 17.02 -6.82 -5.37
N PRO A 177 17.38 -7.89 -4.65
CA PRO A 177 18.19 -7.74 -3.44
C PRO A 177 19.64 -7.33 -3.73
N GLY A 178 20.15 -7.58 -4.95
CA GLY A 178 21.51 -7.22 -5.34
C GLY A 178 21.64 -5.71 -5.59
N GLN A 179 20.65 -5.13 -6.26
CA GLN A 179 20.58 -3.69 -6.52
C GLN A 179 19.83 -2.90 -5.44
N LYS A 180 19.13 -3.58 -4.54
CA LYS A 180 18.24 -3.00 -3.51
C LYS A 180 17.11 -2.16 -4.11
N THR A 181 16.58 -2.57 -5.25
CA THR A 181 15.47 -1.90 -5.95
C THR A 181 14.19 -2.73 -5.88
N LEU A 182 13.06 -2.04 -5.89
CA LEU A 182 11.72 -2.61 -6.04
C LEU A 182 11.06 -1.98 -7.26
N ALA A 183 10.26 -2.74 -7.99
CA ALA A 183 9.36 -2.21 -9.02
C ALA A 183 8.00 -2.90 -8.95
N LEU A 184 6.94 -2.17 -9.33
CA LEU A 184 5.56 -2.66 -9.33
C LEU A 184 5.03 -2.69 -10.76
N LEU A 185 4.36 -3.79 -11.10
CA LEU A 185 3.52 -3.90 -12.28
C LEU A 185 2.08 -4.15 -11.83
N VAL A 186 1.21 -3.17 -11.94
CA VAL A 186 -0.22 -3.31 -11.62
C VAL A 186 -0.98 -3.81 -12.84
N ILE A 187 -1.83 -4.80 -12.61
CA ILE A 187 -2.66 -5.42 -13.64
C ILE A 187 -4.12 -5.09 -13.30
N PRO A 188 -4.83 -4.34 -14.15
CA PRO A 188 -6.27 -4.15 -13.98
C PRO A 188 -6.98 -5.49 -13.84
N ALA A 189 -7.83 -5.65 -12.83
CA ALA A 189 -8.49 -6.93 -12.56
C ALA A 189 -9.40 -7.42 -13.71
N GLU A 190 -9.88 -6.48 -14.54
CA GLU A 190 -10.69 -6.72 -15.75
C GLU A 190 -9.86 -7.02 -17.01
N THR A 191 -8.53 -7.12 -16.92
CA THR A 191 -7.66 -7.41 -18.06
C THR A 191 -8.08 -8.74 -18.70
N TRP A 192 -8.50 -8.68 -19.96
CA TRP A 192 -9.01 -9.83 -20.68
C TRP A 192 -7.85 -10.72 -21.15
N VAL A 193 -7.80 -11.95 -20.66
CA VAL A 193 -6.75 -12.92 -20.97
C VAL A 193 -7.35 -14.27 -21.33
N ASN A 194 -6.53 -15.16 -21.87
CA ASN A 194 -6.90 -16.56 -22.05
C ASN A 194 -6.71 -17.32 -20.71
N LEU A 195 -7.80 -17.86 -20.17
CA LEU A 195 -7.84 -18.61 -18.90
C LEU A 195 -7.81 -20.14 -19.12
N GLY A 196 -7.25 -20.59 -20.24
CA GLY A 196 -7.11 -22.01 -20.57
C GLY A 196 -8.44 -22.63 -21.02
N GLU A 197 -8.85 -23.74 -20.39
CA GLU A 197 -10.09 -24.46 -20.74
C GLU A 197 -11.36 -23.62 -20.54
N ALA A 198 -11.31 -22.60 -19.69
CA ALA A 198 -12.41 -21.65 -19.49
C ALA A 198 -12.56 -20.62 -20.64
N GLY A 199 -11.60 -20.56 -21.57
CA GLY A 199 -11.58 -19.59 -22.66
C GLY A 199 -11.15 -18.19 -22.22
N GLY A 200 -11.60 -17.16 -22.93
CA GLY A 200 -11.27 -15.77 -22.61
C GLY A 200 -12.11 -15.20 -21.47
N GLY A 201 -11.47 -14.48 -20.55
CA GLY A 201 -12.14 -13.81 -19.44
C GLY A 201 -11.26 -12.80 -18.71
N PRO A 202 -11.83 -12.04 -17.76
CA PRO A 202 -11.07 -11.17 -16.86
C PRO A 202 -10.02 -11.97 -16.08
N ILE A 203 -8.80 -11.47 -15.96
CA ILE A 203 -7.70 -12.18 -15.28
C ILE A 203 -8.03 -12.53 -13.83
N ARG A 204 -8.83 -11.71 -13.14
CA ARG A 204 -9.31 -12.00 -11.79
C ARG A 204 -10.13 -13.29 -11.68
N ASP A 205 -10.81 -13.70 -12.75
CA ASP A 205 -11.63 -14.92 -12.76
C ASP A 205 -10.78 -16.19 -12.74
N ALA A 206 -9.47 -16.09 -13.02
CA ALA A 206 -8.52 -17.19 -12.81
C ALA A 206 -8.55 -17.69 -11.36
N ALA A 207 -8.80 -16.81 -10.39
CA ALA A 207 -8.90 -17.17 -8.96
C ALA A 207 -10.02 -18.18 -8.67
N ARG A 208 -11.07 -18.24 -9.51
CA ARG A 208 -12.16 -19.23 -9.39
C ARG A 208 -11.69 -20.65 -9.68
N GLN A 209 -10.61 -20.79 -10.45
CA GLN A 209 -10.01 -22.07 -10.80
C GLN A 209 -8.92 -22.48 -9.79
N GLY A 210 -8.57 -21.61 -8.84
CA GLY A 210 -7.50 -21.82 -7.87
C GLY A 210 -6.43 -20.73 -7.92
N ASP A 211 -5.64 -20.63 -6.86
CA ASP A 211 -4.54 -19.68 -6.81
C ASP A 211 -3.43 -20.06 -7.80
N ALA A 212 -3.24 -21.36 -8.08
CA ALA A 212 -2.31 -21.82 -9.11
C ALA A 212 -2.68 -21.30 -10.52
N ALA A 213 -3.98 -21.25 -10.83
CA ALA A 213 -4.46 -20.72 -12.11
C ALA A 213 -4.24 -19.22 -12.21
N LEU A 214 -4.49 -18.47 -11.13
CA LEU A 214 -4.20 -17.03 -11.06
C LEU A 214 -2.71 -16.75 -11.22
N VAL A 215 -1.85 -17.48 -10.50
CA VAL A 215 -0.39 -17.37 -10.63
C VAL A 215 0.05 -17.65 -12.06
N LYS A 216 -0.46 -18.69 -12.71
CA LYS A 216 -0.14 -18.99 -14.12
C LYS A 216 -0.59 -17.88 -15.06
N ALA A 217 -1.82 -17.39 -14.93
CA ALA A 217 -2.35 -16.32 -15.78
C ALA A 217 -1.52 -15.05 -15.67
N VAL A 218 -1.18 -14.64 -14.44
CA VAL A 218 -0.34 -13.46 -14.20
C VAL A 218 1.09 -13.67 -14.68
N SER A 219 1.69 -14.84 -14.40
CA SER A 219 3.03 -15.19 -14.86
C SER A 219 3.13 -15.16 -16.39
N SER A 220 2.13 -15.71 -17.09
CA SER A 220 2.06 -15.69 -18.55
C SER A 220 1.89 -14.27 -19.11
N LEU A 221 1.04 -13.45 -18.50
CA LEU A 221 0.86 -12.05 -18.93
C LEU A 221 2.16 -11.26 -18.73
N ALA A 222 2.71 -11.27 -17.50
CA ALA A 222 3.90 -10.51 -17.11
C ALA A 222 5.20 -11.03 -17.76
N GLY A 223 5.20 -12.27 -18.29
CA GLY A 223 6.37 -12.88 -18.91
C GLY A 223 7.47 -13.26 -17.92
N VAL A 224 7.16 -13.36 -16.63
CA VAL A 224 8.12 -13.65 -15.55
C VAL A 224 7.63 -14.80 -14.67
N PRO A 225 8.54 -15.68 -14.19
CA PRO A 225 8.19 -16.69 -13.21
C PRO A 225 7.91 -16.04 -11.85
N LEU A 226 6.78 -16.39 -11.24
CA LEU A 226 6.39 -15.88 -9.92
C LEU A 226 6.92 -16.80 -8.83
N SER A 227 7.64 -16.26 -7.86
CA SER A 227 8.25 -17.01 -6.77
C SER A 227 7.42 -17.03 -5.49
N HIS A 228 6.60 -16.00 -5.29
CA HIS A 228 5.77 -15.87 -4.09
C HIS A 228 4.37 -15.36 -4.42
N LEU A 229 3.42 -15.68 -3.55
CA LEU A 229 2.07 -15.14 -3.56
C LEU A 229 1.77 -14.47 -2.22
N VAL A 230 1.24 -13.26 -2.25
CA VAL A 230 0.73 -12.52 -1.10
C VAL A 230 -0.75 -12.22 -1.35
N LYS A 231 -1.62 -12.85 -0.56
CA LYS A 231 -3.06 -12.60 -0.58
C LYS A 231 -3.43 -11.70 0.59
N VAL A 232 -4.20 -10.65 0.34
CA VAL A 232 -4.73 -9.76 1.39
C VAL A 232 -6.23 -9.62 1.23
N ASP A 233 -6.99 -9.84 2.30
CA ASP A 233 -8.42 -9.56 2.30
C ASP A 233 -8.72 -8.12 2.78
N GLU A 234 -9.95 -7.67 2.57
CA GLU A 234 -10.47 -6.39 3.01
C GLU A 234 -10.04 -6.03 4.45
N ARG A 235 -10.19 -6.99 5.38
CA ARG A 235 -9.89 -6.75 6.79
C ARG A 235 -8.38 -6.66 7.03
N GLY A 236 -7.59 -7.44 6.30
CA GLY A 236 -6.14 -7.39 6.27
C GLY A 236 -5.66 -6.01 5.84
N LEU A 237 -6.19 -5.49 4.75
CA LEU A 237 -5.88 -4.15 4.26
C LEU A 237 -6.23 -3.06 5.29
N LEU A 238 -7.45 -3.07 5.81
CA LEU A 238 -7.91 -2.09 6.82
C LEU A 238 -6.99 -2.10 8.06
N ARG A 239 -6.57 -3.28 8.52
CA ARG A 239 -5.63 -3.40 9.65
C ARG A 239 -4.24 -2.92 9.30
N MET A 240 -3.73 -3.20 8.10
CA MET A 240 -2.44 -2.71 7.63
C MET A 240 -2.42 -1.18 7.62
N VAL A 241 -3.39 -0.56 6.92
CA VAL A 241 -3.52 0.89 6.80
C VAL A 241 -3.70 1.54 8.17
N GLY A 242 -4.58 1.00 9.00
CA GLY A 242 -4.78 1.51 10.37
C GLY A 242 -3.53 1.39 11.24
N ALA A 243 -2.75 0.31 11.09
CA ALA A 243 -1.55 0.09 11.89
C ALA A 243 -0.36 0.95 11.44
N VAL A 244 -0.26 1.30 10.15
CA VAL A 244 0.72 2.27 9.67
C VAL A 244 0.25 3.72 9.85
N GLY A 245 -0.97 3.93 10.36
CA GLY A 245 -1.54 5.26 10.58
C GLY A 245 -1.84 5.98 9.27
N GLY A 246 -2.52 5.31 8.33
CA GLY A 246 -2.90 5.85 7.03
C GLY A 246 -1.75 5.92 6.02
N VAL A 247 -2.05 6.38 4.81
CA VAL A 247 -1.09 6.53 3.70
C VAL A 247 -1.38 7.86 3.00
N ASP A 248 -0.34 8.62 2.65
CA ASP A 248 -0.53 9.82 1.84
C ASP A 248 -0.65 9.41 0.37
N ALA A 249 -1.72 9.84 -0.31
CA ALA A 249 -1.95 9.52 -1.71
C ALA A 249 -2.36 10.78 -2.47
N ASP A 250 -1.94 10.86 -3.73
CA ASP A 250 -2.44 11.86 -4.67
C ASP A 250 -3.65 11.28 -5.41
N VAL A 251 -4.83 11.84 -5.14
CA VAL A 251 -6.08 11.38 -5.73
C VAL A 251 -6.30 12.15 -7.03
N PRO A 252 -6.19 11.52 -8.22
CA PRO A 252 -6.10 12.25 -9.49
C PRO A 252 -7.41 12.98 -9.85
N GLU A 253 -8.54 12.51 -9.35
CA GLU A 253 -9.86 13.10 -9.56
C GLU A 253 -10.79 12.78 -8.40
N GLU A 254 -11.84 13.58 -8.25
CA GLU A 254 -12.83 13.41 -7.18
C GLU A 254 -13.47 12.00 -7.19
N VAL A 255 -13.51 11.36 -6.01
CA VAL A 255 -14.15 10.07 -5.80
C VAL A 255 -15.36 10.23 -4.89
N ASP A 256 -16.54 10.17 -5.50
CA ASP A 256 -17.84 10.03 -4.83
C ASP A 256 -18.59 8.83 -5.41
N ASP A 257 -18.19 7.62 -4.98
CA ASP A 257 -18.72 6.34 -5.49
C ASP A 257 -19.42 5.53 -4.38
N PRO A 258 -20.76 5.61 -4.27
CA PRO A 258 -21.53 4.82 -3.31
C PRO A 258 -21.41 3.30 -3.49
N LEU A 259 -20.95 2.82 -4.66
CA LEU A 259 -20.69 1.39 -4.90
C LEU A 259 -19.30 0.98 -4.39
N ALA A 260 -18.36 1.92 -4.27
CA ALA A 260 -17.02 1.69 -3.74
C ALA A 260 -16.98 1.81 -2.21
N GLY A 261 -17.72 2.76 -1.65
CA GLY A 261 -17.78 3.01 -0.23
C GLY A 261 -18.63 4.24 0.14
N HIS A 262 -18.41 4.76 1.34
CA HIS A 262 -19.19 5.88 1.89
C HIS A 262 -18.36 7.16 2.06
N ALA A 263 -17.06 7.10 1.77
CA ALA A 263 -16.19 8.25 1.88
C ALA A 263 -16.30 9.12 0.62
N TYR A 264 -16.13 10.42 0.82
CA TYR A 264 -15.94 11.38 -0.26
C TYR A 264 -14.46 11.78 -0.29
N LEU A 265 -13.81 11.70 -1.44
CA LEU A 265 -12.40 12.08 -1.61
C LEU A 265 -12.29 13.15 -2.68
N ALA A 266 -11.82 14.33 -2.30
CA ALA A 266 -11.53 15.38 -3.26
C ALA A 266 -10.32 15.01 -4.14
N ALA A 267 -10.15 15.67 -5.28
CA ALA A 267 -8.90 15.55 -6.04
C ALA A 267 -7.72 16.20 -5.28
N GLY A 268 -6.52 15.67 -5.49
CA GLY A 268 -5.25 16.14 -4.95
C GLY A 268 -4.71 15.30 -3.79
N ARG A 269 -3.53 15.71 -3.33
CA ARG A 269 -2.77 15.06 -2.26
C ARG A 269 -3.50 15.15 -0.93
N GLN A 270 -3.80 13.99 -0.35
CA GLN A 270 -4.47 13.90 0.94
C GLN A 270 -4.03 12.65 1.71
N HIS A 271 -4.36 12.64 3.01
CA HIS A 271 -4.09 11.52 3.88
C HIS A 271 -5.25 10.53 3.84
N ILE A 272 -4.99 9.29 3.41
CA ILE A 272 -5.97 8.22 3.28
C ILE A 272 -5.87 7.30 4.49
N ASP A 273 -6.92 7.25 5.28
CA ASP A 273 -7.03 6.38 6.45
C ASP A 273 -7.71 5.04 6.12
N ALA A 274 -7.88 4.19 7.13
CA ALA A 274 -8.53 2.90 6.94
C ALA A 274 -10.01 3.04 6.54
N ASP A 275 -10.71 4.10 6.93
CA ASP A 275 -12.14 4.25 6.63
C ASP A 275 -12.36 4.67 5.16
N SER A 276 -11.43 5.46 4.61
CA SER A 276 -11.47 5.95 3.23
C SER A 276 -10.78 5.05 2.20
N VAL A 277 -9.79 4.23 2.60
CA VAL A 277 -8.95 3.46 1.65
C VAL A 277 -9.75 2.53 0.75
N LEU A 278 -10.78 1.86 1.27
CA LEU A 278 -11.59 0.96 0.45
C LEU A 278 -12.37 1.72 -0.62
N THR A 279 -12.88 2.91 -0.28
CA THR A 279 -13.57 3.76 -1.25
C THR A 279 -12.61 4.17 -2.36
N LEU A 280 -11.39 4.58 -2.02
CA LEU A 280 -10.36 4.96 -2.98
C LEU A 280 -10.01 3.81 -3.95
N LEU A 281 -9.71 2.62 -3.41
CA LEU A 281 -9.21 1.50 -4.22
C LEU A 281 -10.31 0.78 -5.01
N ARG A 282 -11.57 0.87 -4.58
CA ARG A 282 -12.73 0.27 -5.27
C ARG A 282 -13.41 1.21 -6.25
N ALA A 283 -13.06 2.50 -6.29
CA ALA A 283 -13.72 3.50 -7.12
C ALA A 283 -13.80 3.08 -8.60
N THR A 284 -15.02 3.08 -9.13
CA THR A 284 -15.32 2.69 -10.53
C THR A 284 -15.86 3.84 -11.37
N ASN A 285 -16.31 4.92 -10.72
CA ASN A 285 -16.80 6.14 -11.37
C ASN A 285 -15.66 7.08 -11.83
N LEU A 286 -14.47 6.53 -12.06
CA LEU A 286 -13.30 7.24 -12.55
C LEU A 286 -13.41 7.48 -14.07
N SER A 287 -12.84 8.58 -14.55
CA SER A 287 -12.96 9.03 -15.94
C SER A 287 -12.35 8.07 -16.97
N LYS A 288 -11.30 7.31 -16.59
CA LYS A 288 -10.86 6.10 -17.34
C LYS A 288 -10.97 4.88 -16.43
N GLN A 289 -12.10 4.17 -16.54
CA GLN A 289 -12.38 2.96 -15.77
C GLN A 289 -11.29 1.89 -15.98
N GLY A 290 -10.86 1.23 -14.90
CA GLY A 290 -9.80 0.23 -14.91
C GLY A 290 -8.39 0.82 -14.89
N LEU A 291 -8.03 1.68 -15.86
CA LEU A 291 -6.67 2.25 -15.94
C LEU A 291 -6.38 3.22 -14.80
N THR A 292 -7.25 4.22 -14.57
CA THR A 292 -7.07 5.20 -13.49
C THR A 292 -7.11 4.52 -12.13
N GLN A 293 -7.99 3.53 -11.99
CA GLN A 293 -8.07 2.71 -10.78
C GLN A 293 -6.75 1.97 -10.52
N ALA A 294 -6.17 1.32 -11.53
CA ALA A 294 -4.90 0.61 -11.40
C ALA A 294 -3.72 1.57 -11.09
N GLN A 295 -3.74 2.79 -11.61
CA GLN A 295 -2.75 3.83 -11.26
C GLN A 295 -2.84 4.23 -9.78
N ILE A 296 -4.05 4.51 -9.29
CA ILE A 296 -4.31 4.81 -7.87
C ILE A 296 -3.86 3.64 -6.99
N GLN A 297 -4.22 2.41 -7.36
CA GLN A 297 -3.83 1.19 -6.66
C GLN A 297 -2.31 1.02 -6.61
N GLY A 298 -1.61 1.29 -7.72
CA GLY A 298 -0.15 1.22 -7.78
C GLY A 298 0.56 2.24 -6.91
N ALA A 299 0.12 3.50 -6.98
CA ALA A 299 0.66 4.57 -6.14
C ALA A 299 0.43 4.28 -4.65
N PHE A 300 -0.78 3.82 -4.29
CA PHE A 300 -1.10 3.39 -2.93
C PHE A 300 -0.21 2.24 -2.45
N LEU A 301 0.02 1.22 -3.29
CA LEU A 301 0.90 0.09 -2.94
C LEU A 301 2.34 0.55 -2.73
N ALA A 302 2.87 1.43 -3.58
CA ALA A 302 4.22 1.96 -3.44
C ALA A 302 4.39 2.71 -2.11
N GLU A 303 3.44 3.58 -1.78
CA GLU A 303 3.43 4.32 -0.50
C GLU A 303 3.25 3.40 0.71
N LEU A 304 2.36 2.40 0.62
CA LEU A 304 2.17 1.41 1.68
C LEU A 304 3.45 0.59 1.91
N ILE A 305 4.14 0.16 0.85
CA ILE A 305 5.41 -0.56 0.94
C ILE A 305 6.48 0.33 1.57
N ALA A 306 6.66 1.54 1.06
CA ALA A 306 7.67 2.48 1.57
C ALA A 306 7.45 2.78 3.06
N LYS A 307 6.20 3.04 3.48
CA LYS A 307 5.86 3.31 4.87
C LYS A 307 6.06 2.09 5.77
N THR A 308 5.74 0.89 5.27
CA THR A 308 5.88 -0.35 6.01
C THR A 308 7.35 -0.80 6.11
N PHE A 309 8.19 -0.53 5.11
CA PHE A 309 9.60 -0.94 5.13
C PHE A 309 10.53 0.12 5.74
N GLY A 310 10.10 1.38 5.72
CA GLY A 310 10.83 2.51 6.25
C GLY A 310 11.11 2.45 7.75
N ALA A 311 11.64 3.56 8.27
CA ALA A 311 11.92 3.71 9.69
C ALA A 311 10.69 4.24 10.46
N GLY A 312 10.61 3.95 11.76
CA GLY A 312 9.58 4.48 12.66
C GLY A 312 8.56 3.43 13.11
N ASP A 313 7.49 3.91 13.76
CA ASP A 313 6.50 3.06 14.43
C ASP A 313 5.64 2.24 13.45
N ALA A 314 5.56 2.68 12.19
CA ALA A 314 4.85 2.00 11.11
C ALA A 314 5.67 0.86 10.46
N ARG A 315 6.93 0.68 10.87
CA ARG A 315 7.82 -0.34 10.31
C ARG A 315 7.28 -1.75 10.53
N LEU A 316 7.48 -2.60 9.53
CA LEU A 316 7.21 -4.02 9.61
C LEU A 316 7.95 -4.64 10.79
N SER A 317 7.17 -5.21 11.70
CA SER A 317 7.63 -5.82 12.92
C SER A 317 6.83 -7.09 13.18
N THR A 318 7.32 -7.95 14.06
CA THR A 318 6.57 -9.13 14.51
C THR A 318 5.20 -8.74 15.07
N ALA A 319 5.12 -7.63 15.82
CA ALA A 319 3.87 -7.10 16.36
C ALA A 319 2.91 -6.65 15.25
N LEU A 320 3.41 -6.03 14.17
CA LEU A 320 2.57 -5.67 13.03
C LEU A 320 2.08 -6.93 12.29
N LEU A 321 2.97 -7.89 12.03
CA LEU A 321 2.64 -9.16 11.38
C LEU A 321 1.57 -9.94 12.17
N ASP A 322 1.65 -9.96 13.50
CA ASP A 322 0.65 -10.59 14.37
C ASP A 322 -0.73 -9.91 14.28
N ARG A 323 -0.76 -8.58 14.14
CA ARG A 323 -2.01 -7.80 13.98
C ARG A 323 -2.66 -8.03 12.62
N ILE A 324 -1.88 -8.10 11.55
CA ILE A 324 -2.42 -8.19 10.19
C ILE A 324 -2.65 -9.64 9.75
N GLY A 325 -1.99 -10.61 10.40
CA GLY A 325 -1.89 -11.97 9.91
C GLY A 325 -3.18 -12.78 9.80
N SER A 326 -4.30 -12.33 10.36
CA SER A 326 -5.61 -12.97 10.12
C SER A 326 -6.23 -12.64 8.76
N GLY A 327 -5.70 -11.67 8.02
CA GLY A 327 -6.21 -11.22 6.71
C GLY A 327 -5.11 -11.06 5.66
N MET A 328 -3.92 -11.59 5.94
CA MET A 328 -2.82 -11.72 4.99
C MET A 328 -2.37 -13.18 4.95
N ARG A 329 -2.18 -13.74 3.75
CA ARG A 329 -1.68 -15.09 3.55
C ARG A 329 -0.55 -15.09 2.52
N THR A 330 0.53 -15.82 2.79
CA THR A 330 1.68 -15.91 1.91
C THR A 330 2.49 -17.19 2.18
N ASP A 331 3.28 -17.61 1.19
CA ASP A 331 4.31 -18.63 1.35
C ASP A 331 5.64 -18.07 1.91
N VAL A 332 5.78 -16.74 2.01
CA VAL A 332 6.96 -16.10 2.57
C VAL A 332 6.96 -16.21 4.10
N SER A 333 8.09 -16.63 4.68
CA SER A 333 8.22 -16.70 6.14
C SER A 333 8.24 -15.30 6.76
N SER A 334 7.73 -15.15 7.99
CA SER A 334 7.80 -13.87 8.73
C SER A 334 9.23 -13.34 8.84
N GLY A 335 10.22 -14.24 9.00
CA GLY A 335 11.63 -13.86 9.07
C GLY A 335 12.15 -13.28 7.75
N ASP A 336 11.72 -13.84 6.62
CA ASP A 336 12.14 -13.34 5.31
C ASP A 336 11.41 -12.05 4.93
N LEU A 337 10.16 -11.87 5.35
CA LEU A 337 9.46 -10.58 5.24
C LEU A 337 10.20 -9.47 6.00
N LEU A 338 10.64 -9.75 7.24
CA LEU A 338 11.40 -8.77 8.04
C LEU A 338 12.76 -8.46 7.41
N LYS A 339 13.49 -9.47 6.91
CA LYS A 339 14.74 -9.25 6.17
C LYS A 339 14.52 -8.43 4.89
N GLY A 340 13.42 -8.67 4.18
CA GLY A 340 13.02 -7.87 3.02
C GLY A 340 12.80 -6.41 3.42
N ALA A 341 12.02 -6.17 4.48
CA ALA A 341 11.81 -4.82 5.02
C ALA A 341 13.13 -4.14 5.40
N ASP A 342 14.08 -4.88 6.00
CA ASP A 342 15.42 -4.36 6.30
C ASP A 342 16.23 -4.02 5.04
N ALA A 343 16.18 -4.89 4.02
CA ALA A 343 16.94 -4.72 2.78
C ALA A 343 16.51 -3.48 1.97
N PHE A 344 15.22 -3.15 2.03
CA PHE A 344 14.60 -2.06 1.28
C PHE A 344 14.20 -0.86 2.15
N ALA A 345 14.65 -0.80 3.41
CA ALA A 345 14.27 0.23 4.37
C ALA A 345 14.62 1.68 3.97
N ALA A 346 15.54 1.84 3.01
CA ALA A 346 15.98 3.14 2.51
C ALA A 346 15.09 3.67 1.37
N LEU A 347 14.21 2.84 0.79
CA LEU A 347 13.35 3.26 -0.31
C LEU A 347 12.21 4.14 0.18
N SER A 348 12.03 5.27 -0.49
CA SER A 348 10.79 6.06 -0.46
C SER A 348 9.85 5.58 -1.56
N ALA A 349 8.58 6.01 -1.53
CA ALA A 349 7.60 5.62 -2.54
C ALA A 349 8.00 6.05 -3.96
N GLY A 350 8.67 7.21 -4.09
CA GLY A 350 9.18 7.70 -5.38
C GLY A 350 10.35 6.89 -5.94
N ASP A 351 11.04 6.10 -5.11
CA ASP A 351 12.12 5.21 -5.53
C ASP A 351 11.61 3.86 -6.06
N ILE A 352 10.29 3.62 -6.03
CA ILE A 352 9.65 2.38 -6.48
C ILE A 352 8.93 2.67 -7.80
N PRO A 353 9.51 2.31 -8.96
CA PRO A 353 8.84 2.48 -10.24
C PRO A 353 7.52 1.71 -10.27
N VAL A 354 6.44 2.42 -10.63
CA VAL A 354 5.11 1.83 -10.80
C VAL A 354 4.74 1.85 -12.27
N SER A 355 4.51 0.66 -12.81
CA SER A 355 4.01 0.43 -14.15
C SER A 355 2.60 -0.15 -14.08
N VAL A 356 1.76 0.16 -15.07
CA VAL A 356 0.40 -0.40 -15.20
C VAL A 356 0.32 -1.06 -16.57
N VAL A 357 -0.34 -2.22 -16.66
CA VAL A 357 -0.63 -2.84 -17.96
C VAL A 357 -1.43 -1.84 -18.81
N PRO A 358 -0.90 -1.38 -19.95
CA PRO A 358 -1.55 -0.38 -20.77
C PRO A 358 -2.73 -1.00 -21.51
N GLY A 359 -3.75 -0.18 -21.77
CA GLY A 359 -4.96 -0.66 -22.42
C GLY A 359 -6.15 0.24 -22.22
N SER A 360 -7.30 -0.24 -22.65
CA SER A 360 -8.56 0.49 -22.58
C SER A 360 -9.73 -0.43 -22.23
N THR A 361 -10.72 0.15 -21.57
CA THR A 361 -11.96 -0.55 -21.22
C THR A 361 -12.94 -0.48 -22.38
N SER A 362 -13.35 -1.64 -22.89
CA SER A 362 -14.39 -1.82 -23.89
C SER A 362 -15.63 -2.43 -23.25
N VAL A 363 -16.77 -1.75 -23.37
CA VAL A 363 -18.05 -2.24 -22.84
C VAL A 363 -18.90 -2.78 -23.99
N SER A 364 -19.06 -4.10 -24.05
CA SER A 364 -19.96 -4.74 -25.01
C SER A 364 -21.34 -4.86 -24.38
N THR A 365 -22.31 -4.09 -24.90
CA THR A 365 -23.71 -4.20 -24.47
C THR A 365 -24.47 -5.04 -25.48
N ASN A 366 -25.01 -6.18 -25.06
CA ASN A 366 -25.99 -6.94 -25.84
C ASN A 366 -27.34 -6.87 -25.13
N LEU A 367 -28.45 -6.81 -25.88
CA LEU A 367 -29.81 -6.70 -25.31
C LEU A 367 -30.20 -7.86 -24.35
N ALA A 368 -29.43 -8.96 -24.32
CA ALA A 368 -29.65 -10.12 -23.47
C ALA A 368 -28.74 -10.20 -22.22
N THR A 369 -27.65 -9.43 -22.15
CA THR A 369 -26.68 -9.45 -21.04
C THR A 369 -26.41 -8.03 -20.57
N LYS A 370 -26.55 -7.77 -19.26
CA LYS A 370 -25.98 -6.55 -18.63
C LYS A 370 -24.53 -6.44 -19.11
N GLY A 371 -24.16 -5.27 -19.67
CA GLY A 371 -22.94 -5.10 -20.46
C GLY A 371 -21.70 -5.73 -19.81
N VAL A 372 -20.89 -6.43 -20.61
CA VAL A 372 -19.62 -6.99 -20.13
C VAL A 372 -18.54 -5.96 -20.38
N SER A 373 -17.99 -5.42 -19.30
CA SER A 373 -16.78 -4.59 -19.34
C SER A 373 -15.56 -5.48 -19.54
N ARG A 374 -14.67 -5.12 -20.46
CA ARG A 374 -13.41 -5.83 -20.73
C ARG A 374 -12.28 -4.82 -20.80
N PHE A 375 -11.19 -5.05 -20.09
CA PHE A 375 -9.98 -4.27 -20.29
C PHE A 375 -9.10 -4.96 -21.34
N LEU A 376 -8.94 -4.33 -22.51
CA LEU A 376 -8.13 -4.83 -23.61
C LEU A 376 -6.74 -4.21 -23.53
N ILE A 377 -5.72 -5.06 -23.60
CA ILE A 377 -4.32 -4.66 -23.55
C ILE A 377 -3.95 -3.94 -24.86
N ASP A 378 -3.20 -2.85 -24.73
CA ASP A 378 -2.47 -2.26 -25.86
C ASP A 378 -1.16 -3.05 -26.02
N GLU A 379 -1.10 -3.97 -26.98
CA GLU A 379 0.02 -4.89 -27.15
C GLU A 379 1.34 -4.19 -27.52
N ASP A 380 1.26 -3.09 -28.27
CA ASP A 380 2.44 -2.33 -28.68
C ASP A 380 3.06 -1.64 -27.45
N ALA A 381 2.25 -0.92 -26.69
CA ALA A 381 2.69 -0.30 -25.43
C ALA A 381 3.08 -1.34 -24.38
N TRP A 382 2.40 -2.48 -24.35
CA TRP A 382 2.65 -3.54 -23.36
C TRP A 382 4.04 -4.13 -23.49
N SER A 383 4.53 -4.29 -24.73
CA SER A 383 5.87 -4.82 -24.98
C SER A 383 6.96 -3.97 -24.28
N GLN A 384 6.83 -2.65 -24.33
CA GLN A 384 7.75 -1.69 -23.74
C GLN A 384 7.64 -1.67 -22.20
N VAL A 385 6.41 -1.59 -21.68
CA VAL A 385 6.15 -1.61 -20.24
C VAL A 385 6.68 -2.89 -19.59
N ARG A 386 6.47 -4.03 -20.23
CA ARG A 386 6.97 -5.31 -19.74
C ARG A 386 8.50 -5.36 -19.74
N ALA A 387 9.16 -4.89 -20.79
CA ALA A 387 10.61 -4.85 -20.87
C ALA A 387 11.23 -3.99 -19.75
N ALA A 388 10.72 -2.76 -19.58
CA ALA A 388 11.21 -1.86 -18.55
C ALA A 388 10.97 -2.38 -17.13
N PHE A 389 9.80 -3.01 -16.88
CA PHE A 389 9.52 -3.66 -15.61
C PHE A 389 10.52 -4.78 -15.29
N MET A 390 10.91 -5.61 -16.28
CA MET A 390 11.89 -6.68 -16.08
C MET A 390 13.28 -6.14 -15.73
N GLU A 391 13.62 -4.96 -16.25
CA GLU A 391 14.86 -4.23 -15.92
C GLU A 391 14.79 -3.50 -14.56
N GLY A 392 13.61 -3.47 -13.93
CA GLY A 392 13.39 -2.81 -12.64
C GLY A 392 13.13 -1.30 -12.75
N GLY A 393 12.90 -0.80 -13.95
CA GLY A 393 12.54 0.58 -14.23
C GLY A 393 11.03 0.76 -14.43
N ARG A 394 10.66 2.02 -14.66
CA ARG A 394 9.42 2.36 -15.36
C ARG A 394 9.72 2.27 -16.85
N ALA A 395 8.71 2.06 -17.70
CA ALA A 395 8.86 2.41 -19.10
C ALA A 395 9.29 3.88 -19.17
N GLU A 396 10.57 4.13 -19.38
CA GLU A 396 11.02 5.38 -19.96
C GLU A 396 10.27 5.50 -21.27
N LEU A 397 9.72 6.68 -21.53
CA LEU A 397 9.16 6.99 -22.83
C LEU A 397 10.22 6.65 -23.87
N ASP A 398 9.83 5.77 -24.80
CA ASP A 398 10.66 5.11 -25.80
C ASP A 398 11.87 5.96 -26.24
N PRO A 399 13.11 5.45 -26.22
CA PRO A 399 14.26 6.13 -26.85
C PRO A 399 14.00 6.50 -28.32
N ALA A 400 13.06 5.82 -28.99
CA ALA A 400 12.56 6.19 -30.31
C ALA A 400 11.77 7.51 -30.29
N VAL A 401 10.98 7.80 -29.25
CA VAL A 401 10.34 9.11 -29.06
C VAL A 401 11.41 10.18 -28.94
N ALA A 402 12.46 9.95 -28.13
CA ALA A 402 13.57 10.90 -27.99
C ALA A 402 14.32 11.15 -29.31
N SER A 403 14.45 10.14 -30.19
CA SER A 403 15.01 10.31 -31.53
C SER A 403 14.05 10.98 -32.51
N ASP A 404 12.75 10.69 -32.43
CA ASP A 404 11.69 11.27 -33.29
C ASP A 404 11.51 12.76 -33.00
N VAL A 405 11.65 13.18 -31.74
CA VAL A 405 11.46 14.57 -31.29
C VAL A 405 12.78 15.34 -31.08
N SER A 406 13.93 14.70 -31.35
CA SER A 406 15.26 15.28 -31.12
C SER A 406 15.44 16.61 -31.86
N GLY A 407 15.74 17.68 -31.11
CA GLY A 407 15.96 19.02 -31.66
C GLY A 407 14.68 19.81 -31.95
N ARG A 408 13.50 19.27 -31.63
CA ARG A 408 12.22 19.98 -31.70
C ARG A 408 11.93 20.73 -30.42
N THR A 409 11.15 21.79 -30.57
CA THR A 409 10.69 22.64 -29.48
C THR A 409 9.20 22.44 -29.24
N VAL A 410 8.78 22.52 -27.98
CA VAL A 410 7.36 22.42 -27.61
C VAL A 410 6.93 23.58 -26.71
N GLU A 411 5.72 24.07 -26.91
CA GLU A 411 5.04 24.99 -26.02
C GLU A 411 3.91 24.23 -25.30
N VAL A 412 3.79 24.39 -23.98
CA VAL A 412 2.78 23.68 -23.17
C VAL A 412 1.80 24.68 -22.56
N ARG A 413 0.51 24.50 -22.82
CA ARG A 413 -0.57 25.35 -22.33
C ARG A 413 -1.62 24.57 -21.58
N ASN A 414 -2.06 25.09 -20.44
CA ASN A 414 -3.17 24.54 -19.69
C ASN A 414 -4.52 25.03 -20.26
N GLY A 415 -5.20 24.16 -21.00
CA GLY A 415 -6.56 24.36 -21.51
C GLY A 415 -7.65 23.71 -20.65
N ALA A 416 -7.29 23.04 -19.56
CA ALA A 416 -8.19 22.30 -18.69
C ALA A 416 -8.54 23.05 -17.40
N GLY A 417 -7.76 24.09 -17.05
CA GLY A 417 -7.90 24.80 -15.77
C GLY A 417 -7.34 24.02 -14.56
N ILE A 418 -6.59 22.94 -14.81
CA ILE A 418 -6.04 22.07 -13.75
C ILE A 418 -4.72 22.68 -13.23
N THR A 419 -4.69 23.09 -11.96
CA THR A 419 -3.50 23.71 -11.35
C THR A 419 -2.26 22.82 -11.48
N GLY A 420 -1.18 23.36 -12.04
CA GLY A 420 0.11 22.66 -12.17
C GLY A 420 0.23 21.70 -13.35
N ALA A 421 -0.85 21.43 -14.09
CA ALA A 421 -0.86 20.42 -15.14
C ALA A 421 0.11 20.72 -16.29
N ALA A 422 0.19 21.97 -16.75
CA ALA A 422 1.12 22.37 -17.81
C ALA A 422 2.58 22.28 -17.37
N THR A 423 2.90 22.56 -16.10
CA THR A 423 4.26 22.43 -15.57
C THR A 423 4.68 20.96 -15.51
N ALA A 424 3.85 20.10 -14.95
CA ALA A 424 4.16 18.68 -14.86
C ALA A 424 4.21 17.99 -16.25
N ALA A 425 3.36 18.40 -17.19
CA ALA A 425 3.48 17.95 -18.58
C ALA A 425 4.78 18.43 -19.24
N ALA A 426 5.19 19.68 -18.99
CA ALA A 426 6.46 20.20 -19.47
C ALA A 426 7.64 19.41 -18.92
N ASP A 427 7.69 19.15 -17.61
CA ASP A 427 8.76 18.38 -16.98
C ASP A 427 8.88 16.96 -17.60
N ALA A 428 7.75 16.30 -17.86
CA ALA A 428 7.73 15.00 -18.52
C ALA A 428 8.24 15.04 -19.97
N LEU A 429 7.89 16.10 -20.72
CA LEU A 429 8.37 16.28 -22.08
C LEU A 429 9.87 16.64 -22.13
N GLU A 430 10.38 17.38 -21.15
CA GLU A 430 11.82 17.63 -21.01
C GLU A 430 12.59 16.34 -20.71
N GLN A 431 12.04 15.49 -19.84
CA GLN A 431 12.60 14.16 -19.57
C GLN A 431 12.58 13.26 -20.82
N ALA A 432 11.58 13.42 -21.69
CA ALA A 432 11.50 12.76 -22.99
C ALA A 432 12.46 13.34 -24.05
N GLY A 433 13.27 14.36 -23.71
CA GLY A 433 14.27 14.97 -24.58
C GLY A 433 13.76 16.12 -25.44
N LEU A 434 12.52 16.59 -25.24
CA LEU A 434 12.02 17.80 -25.90
C LEU A 434 12.53 19.06 -25.23
N LYS A 435 12.74 20.11 -26.01
CA LYS A 435 13.04 21.44 -25.47
C LYS A 435 11.75 22.21 -25.26
N VAL A 436 11.30 22.34 -24.02
CA VAL A 436 10.15 23.19 -23.69
C VAL A 436 10.57 24.66 -23.78
N THR A 437 9.80 25.45 -24.55
CA THR A 437 10.10 26.87 -24.80
C THR A 437 9.26 27.80 -23.95
N SER A 438 8.05 27.39 -23.60
CA SER A 438 7.11 28.18 -22.81
C SER A 438 6.09 27.25 -22.15
N VAL A 439 5.71 27.61 -20.91
CA VAL A 439 4.67 26.95 -20.13
C VAL A 439 3.67 28.02 -19.69
N GLY A 440 2.39 27.81 -19.95
CA GLY A 440 1.37 28.81 -19.63
C GLY A 440 -0.05 28.24 -19.59
N ASN A 441 -1.03 29.14 -19.66
CA ASN A 441 -2.45 28.79 -19.80
C ASN A 441 -2.91 29.05 -21.24
N ALA A 442 -3.87 28.26 -21.72
CA ALA A 442 -4.55 28.56 -22.97
C ALA A 442 -5.50 29.76 -22.77
N GLU A 443 -5.85 30.46 -23.85
CA GLU A 443 -6.78 31.59 -23.81
C GLU A 443 -8.19 31.17 -23.34
N GLN A 444 -8.57 29.92 -23.61
CA GLN A 444 -9.82 29.32 -23.19
C GLN A 444 -9.55 28.01 -22.45
N GLN A 445 -10.27 27.79 -21.35
CA GLN A 445 -10.16 26.58 -20.53
C GLN A 445 -11.32 25.61 -20.80
N VAL A 446 -11.55 25.33 -22.08
CA VAL A 446 -12.69 24.51 -22.56
C VAL A 446 -12.23 23.18 -23.15
N PHE A 447 -10.94 22.88 -23.08
CA PHE A 447 -10.37 21.70 -23.71
C PHE A 447 -10.64 20.49 -22.83
N THR A 448 -11.52 19.59 -23.29
CA THR A 448 -11.83 18.33 -22.60
C THR A 448 -10.83 17.21 -22.93
N GLU A 449 -10.01 17.41 -23.96
CA GLU A 449 -9.03 16.47 -24.48
C GLU A 449 -7.72 17.22 -24.77
N THR A 450 -6.58 16.57 -24.52
CA THR A 450 -5.26 17.12 -24.71
C THR A 450 -4.93 17.08 -26.19
N LEU A 451 -4.57 18.23 -26.74
CA LEU A 451 -4.29 18.37 -28.16
C LEU A 451 -2.80 18.63 -28.34
N VAL A 452 -2.15 17.80 -29.14
CA VAL A 452 -0.81 18.07 -29.65
C VAL A 452 -0.96 18.65 -31.05
N VAL A 453 -0.94 19.97 -31.10
CA VAL A 453 -1.10 20.75 -32.31
C VAL A 453 0.22 20.83 -33.07
N TYR A 454 0.17 20.56 -34.37
CA TYR A 454 1.33 20.59 -35.26
C TYR A 454 1.00 21.26 -36.59
N ASP A 455 2.01 21.83 -37.24
CA ASP A 455 1.92 22.40 -38.58
C ASP A 455 2.84 21.70 -39.58
N GLY A 456 2.57 21.91 -40.87
CA GLY A 456 3.35 21.29 -41.95
C GLY A 456 3.28 19.76 -41.94
N ASP A 457 4.46 19.13 -41.88
CA ASP A 457 4.67 17.68 -41.97
C ASP A 457 5.08 17.06 -40.62
N LEU A 458 4.94 17.77 -39.51
CA LEU A 458 5.34 17.34 -38.15
C LEU A 458 4.34 16.36 -37.47
N GLN A 459 3.52 15.68 -38.26
CA GLN A 459 2.55 14.72 -37.72
C GLN A 459 3.22 13.57 -36.95
N PRO A 460 4.33 12.95 -37.44
CA PRO A 460 5.00 11.89 -36.71
C PRO A 460 5.56 12.35 -35.36
N GLU A 461 6.14 13.55 -35.30
CA GLU A 461 6.65 14.13 -34.06
C GLU A 461 5.52 14.47 -33.07
N ALA A 462 4.38 14.96 -33.57
CA ALA A 462 3.20 15.18 -32.75
C ALA A 462 2.64 13.88 -32.17
N GLU A 463 2.58 12.83 -32.98
CA GLU A 463 2.18 11.48 -32.53
C GLU A 463 3.19 10.91 -31.52
N ALA A 464 4.50 11.17 -31.69
CA ALA A 464 5.51 10.81 -30.72
C ALA A 464 5.30 11.53 -29.37
N VAL A 465 4.94 12.81 -29.39
CA VAL A 465 4.58 13.57 -28.17
C VAL A 465 3.30 13.04 -27.53
N VAL A 466 2.29 12.62 -28.30
CA VAL A 466 1.10 11.95 -27.75
C VAL A 466 1.47 10.64 -27.05
N ARG A 467 2.36 9.84 -27.68
CA ARG A 467 2.90 8.62 -27.04
C ARG A 467 3.70 8.94 -25.78
N ALA A 468 4.47 10.04 -25.80
CA ALA A 468 5.24 10.55 -24.66
C ALA A 468 4.32 10.90 -23.47
N LEU A 469 3.21 11.58 -23.73
CA LEU A 469 2.26 11.96 -22.69
C LEU A 469 1.41 10.77 -22.24
N GLY A 470 1.18 9.79 -23.12
CA GLY A 470 0.30 8.65 -22.88
C GLY A 470 -1.20 9.00 -22.93
N PHE A 471 -1.54 10.20 -23.39
CA PHE A 471 -2.90 10.71 -23.58
C PHE A 471 -2.94 11.86 -24.59
N GLY A 472 -4.14 12.24 -24.98
CA GLY A 472 -4.39 13.25 -26.01
C GLY A 472 -4.31 12.70 -27.44
N ARG A 473 -4.34 13.62 -28.40
CA ARG A 473 -4.22 13.30 -29.83
C ARG A 473 -3.50 14.39 -30.61
N ALA A 474 -2.89 14.00 -31.73
CA ALA A 474 -2.27 14.91 -32.66
C ALA A 474 -3.34 15.60 -33.54
N VAL A 475 -3.23 16.92 -33.70
CA VAL A 475 -4.18 17.72 -34.50
C VAL A 475 -3.42 18.71 -35.39
N LYS A 476 -3.81 18.79 -36.66
CA LYS A 476 -3.21 19.75 -37.59
C LYS A 476 -3.68 21.18 -37.28
N GLY A 477 -2.75 22.10 -37.11
CA GLY A 477 -2.96 23.45 -36.60
C GLY A 477 -3.45 24.47 -37.62
N LEU A 478 -4.42 24.12 -38.49
CA LEU A 478 -4.96 24.83 -39.69
C LEU A 478 -5.25 26.37 -39.59
N GLY A 479 -4.36 27.17 -39.03
CA GLY A 479 -4.52 28.59 -38.72
C GLY A 479 -5.31 28.91 -37.43
N TYR A 480 -5.79 27.91 -36.70
CA TYR A 480 -6.66 28.12 -35.52
C TYR A 480 -5.89 28.33 -34.21
N TYR A 481 -4.60 28.04 -34.18
CA TYR A 481 -3.77 28.09 -32.98
C TYR A 481 -2.54 28.96 -33.24
N ALA A 482 -2.23 29.87 -32.33
CA ALA A 482 -1.04 30.71 -32.39
C ALA A 482 -0.01 30.26 -31.35
N TYR A 483 1.18 29.87 -31.80
CA TYR A 483 2.30 29.38 -31.00
C TYR A 483 3.62 29.61 -31.74
N GLN A 484 4.75 29.59 -31.02
CA GLN A 484 6.08 29.90 -31.59
C GLN A 484 7.02 28.68 -31.67
N ALA A 485 6.68 27.59 -30.98
CA ALA A 485 7.43 26.34 -31.00
C ALA A 485 7.09 25.48 -32.23
N ASP A 486 7.82 24.38 -32.44
CA ASP A 486 7.51 23.41 -33.51
C ASP A 486 6.17 22.68 -33.24
N LEU A 487 5.85 22.44 -31.97
CA LEU A 487 4.63 21.77 -31.51
C LEU A 487 3.99 22.57 -30.37
N LEU A 488 2.66 22.52 -30.28
CA LEU A 488 1.90 23.09 -29.17
C LEU A 488 1.10 21.99 -28.47
N VAL A 489 1.35 21.78 -27.18
CA VAL A 489 0.56 20.89 -26.33
C VAL A 489 -0.45 21.72 -25.54
N ILE A 490 -1.74 21.55 -25.83
CA ILE A 490 -2.82 22.11 -25.05
C ILE A 490 -3.38 21.01 -24.16
N ILE A 491 -3.08 21.10 -22.87
CA ILE A 491 -3.55 20.15 -21.85
C ILE A 491 -5.06 20.29 -21.68
N GLY A 492 -5.79 19.20 -21.89
CA GLY A 492 -7.23 19.12 -21.73
C GLY A 492 -7.65 18.37 -20.46
N GLY A 493 -8.96 18.25 -20.24
CA GLY A 493 -9.53 17.56 -19.07
C GLY A 493 -9.18 16.06 -18.97
N ASP A 494 -8.62 15.47 -20.03
CA ASP A 494 -8.05 14.12 -20.04
C ASP A 494 -6.63 14.04 -19.45
N TYR A 495 -6.07 15.17 -19.02
CA TYR A 495 -4.77 15.26 -18.37
C TYR A 495 -4.62 14.24 -17.24
N ARG A 496 -3.42 13.65 -17.17
CA ARG A 496 -3.01 12.78 -16.10
C ARG A 496 -1.65 13.25 -15.57
N PRO A 497 -1.43 13.28 -14.24
CA PRO A 497 -0.11 13.49 -13.69
C PRO A 497 0.84 12.45 -14.26
N ILE A 498 1.85 12.91 -14.98
CA ILE A 498 2.91 12.05 -15.48
C ILE A 498 3.92 11.97 -14.35
N SER A 499 3.79 10.94 -13.52
CA SER A 499 4.77 10.62 -12.47
C SER A 499 5.97 9.87 -13.02
#